data_AF-A0A5J5HFS9-F1
#
_entry.id   AF-A0A5J5HFS9-F1
#
_cell.length_a   1.000
_cell.length_b   1.000
_cell.length_c   1.000
_cell.angle_alpha   90.00
_cell.angle_beta   90.00
_cell.angle_gamma   90.00
#
_symmetry.space_group_name_H-M   'P 1'
#
loop_
_entity.id
_entity.type
_entity.pdbx_description
1 polymer ?
#
loop_
_entity_poly.entity_id
_entity_poly.type
_entity_poly.pdbx_seq_one_letter_code
_entity_poly.pdbx_strand_id
1 'polypeptide(L)' 'MRDYQALRSIWNVKGKQKQIPTYGHHTAVSLFGCVNIQNGGFFCMETDQCNAQTFLAFLRHILVQHDEKHIS' A
#
# COMPACT_ATOMS: atom_id res chain seq x y z
N MET A 1 -34.22 -5.10 31.46
CA MET A 1 -34.25 -6.11 30.38
C MET A 1 -35.05 -5.58 29.19
N ARG A 2 -34.36 -5.25 28.09
CA ARG A 2 -34.57 -5.89 26.78
C ARG A 2 -33.41 -5.47 25.88
N ASP A 3 -32.39 -6.31 25.80
CA ASP A 3 -31.28 -6.14 24.86
C ASP A 3 -31.82 -6.39 23.46
N TYR A 4 -31.99 -5.31 22.69
CA TYR A 4 -32.38 -5.38 21.30
C TYR A 4 -31.18 -5.84 20.47
N GLN A 5 -30.97 -7.16 20.38
CA GLN A 5 -30.07 -7.74 19.39
C GLN A 5 -30.81 -7.87 18.05
N ALA A 6 -30.89 -6.79 17.29
CA ALA A 6 -31.19 -6.90 15.87
C ALA A 6 -29.88 -7.05 15.10
N LEU A 7 -29.54 -8.28 14.74
CA LEU A 7 -28.58 -8.53 13.66
C LEU A 7 -29.22 -8.03 12.36
N ARG A 8 -28.92 -6.78 11.98
CA ARG A 8 -29.40 -6.21 10.71
C ARG A 8 -28.56 -6.79 9.58
N SER A 9 -29.03 -7.86 8.97
CA SER A 9 -28.46 -8.35 7.72
C SER A 9 -28.80 -7.37 6.58
N ILE A 10 -27.83 -6.57 6.13
CA ILE A 10 -27.98 -5.61 5.01
C ILE A 10 -27.67 -6.34 3.69
N TRP A 11 -28.25 -7.51 3.47
CA TRP A 11 -28.15 -8.19 2.19
C TRP A 11 -29.29 -7.71 1.31
N ASN A 12 -29.01 -6.73 0.45
CA ASN A 12 -29.92 -6.41 -0.63
C ASN A 12 -29.85 -7.50 -1.70
N VAL A 13 -30.99 -7.82 -2.30
CA VAL A 13 -31.08 -8.75 -3.42
C VAL A 13 -30.06 -8.35 -4.50
N LYS A 14 -29.34 -9.32 -5.07
CA LYS A 14 -28.39 -9.10 -6.17
C LYS A 14 -29.08 -8.28 -7.28
N GLY A 15 -28.54 -7.10 -7.58
CA GLY A 15 -29.13 -6.16 -8.56
C GLY A 15 -30.07 -5.08 -7.99
N LYS A 16 -30.46 -5.16 -6.71
CA LYS A 16 -31.22 -4.11 -5.99
C LYS A 16 -30.39 -3.40 -4.92
N GLN A 17 -29.07 -3.63 -4.91
CA GLN A 17 -28.16 -2.94 -4.01
C GLN A 17 -28.09 -1.46 -4.38
N LYS A 18 -28.20 -0.57 -3.39
CA LYS A 18 -28.04 0.87 -3.57
C LYS A 18 -26.65 1.13 -4.15
N GLN A 19 -26.58 1.67 -5.36
CA GLN A 19 -25.33 2.15 -5.93
C GLN A 19 -24.98 3.45 -5.21
N ILE A 20 -23.99 3.38 -4.32
CA ILE A 20 -23.46 4.54 -3.63
C ILE A 20 -22.30 5.02 -4.49
N PRO A 21 -22.41 6.20 -5.15
CA PRO A 21 -21.27 6.75 -5.88
C PRO A 21 -20.17 7.05 -4.87
N THR A 22 -19.03 6.39 -5.05
CA THR A 22 -17.80 6.77 -4.34
C THR A 22 -17.27 8.03 -5.00
N TYR A 23 -17.33 9.16 -4.31
CA TYR A 23 -16.60 10.36 -4.71
C TYR A 23 -15.12 10.13 -4.43
N GLY A 24 -14.46 9.37 -5.30
CA GLY A 24 -13.02 9.14 -5.25
C GLY A 24 -12.32 10.18 -6.10
N HIS A 25 -11.73 11.21 -5.47
CA HIS A 25 -10.58 11.85 -6.11
C HIS A 25 -9.49 10.78 -6.13
N HIS A 26 -9.19 10.21 -7.30
CA HIS A 26 -8.19 9.15 -7.47
C HIS A 26 -6.80 9.70 -7.14
N THR A 27 -6.48 9.83 -5.86
CA THR A 27 -5.12 10.05 -5.37
C THR A 27 -4.52 8.67 -5.20
N ALA A 28 -3.89 8.19 -6.27
CA ALA A 28 -3.11 6.96 -6.23
C ALA A 28 -1.66 7.36 -5.96
N VAL A 29 -1.11 6.84 -4.86
CA VAL A 29 0.32 6.93 -4.56
C VAL A 29 0.96 5.58 -4.89
N SER A 30 2.18 5.63 -5.41
CA SER A 30 2.98 4.45 -5.72
C SER A 30 4.02 4.25 -4.64
N LEU A 31 4.30 2.99 -4.29
CA LEU A 31 5.20 2.64 -3.20
C LEU A 31 6.26 1.67 -3.68
N PHE A 32 7.53 2.02 -3.50
CA PHE A 32 8.65 1.10 -3.68
C PHE A 32 9.14 0.63 -2.31
N GLY A 33 9.44 -0.66 -2.18
CA GLY A 33 9.93 -1.21 -0.91
C GLY A 33 10.91 -2.35 -1.12
N CYS A 34 11.86 -2.49 -0.20
CA CYS A 34 12.76 -3.64 -0.14
C CYS A 34 12.90 -4.12 1.31
N VAL A 35 13.23 -5.40 1.45
CA VAL A 35 13.50 -6.04 2.74
C VAL A 35 14.83 -6.78 2.64
N ASN A 36 15.72 -6.55 3.59
CA ASN A 36 16.94 -7.30 3.78
C ASN A 36 16.61 -8.59 4.53
N ILE A 37 16.79 -9.73 3.85
CA ILE A 37 16.43 -11.06 4.36
C ILE A 37 17.30 -11.46 5.56
N GLN A 38 18.54 -10.97 5.65
CA GLN A 38 19.49 -11.41 6.69
C GLN A 38 19.19 -10.80 8.07
N ASN A 39 18.76 -9.54 8.10
CA ASN A 39 18.55 -8.81 9.35
C ASN A 39 17.12 -8.28 9.53
N GLY A 40 16.23 -8.50 8.56
CA GLY A 40 14.85 -8.02 8.59
C GLY A 40 14.69 -6.51 8.41
N GLY A 41 15.77 -5.78 8.10
CA GLY A 41 15.69 -4.35 7.82
C GLY A 41 14.86 -4.09 6.56
N PHE A 42 14.01 -3.07 6.57
CA PHE A 42 13.18 -2.73 5.41
C PHE A 42 13.33 -1.25 5.07
N PHE A 43 13.18 -0.93 3.79
CA PHE A 43 13.15 0.44 3.30
C PHE A 43 11.94 0.62 2.40
N CYS A 44 11.36 1.82 2.45
CA CYS A 44 10.16 2.16 1.72
C CYS A 44 10.23 3.60 1.22
N MET A 45 9.77 3.82 -0.02
CA MET A 45 9.75 5.12 -0.68
C MET A 45 8.42 5.32 -1.40
N GLU A 46 7.68 6.33 -0.95
CA GLU A 46 6.45 6.78 -1.60
C GLU A 46 6.77 7.71 -2.77
N THR A 47 5.97 7.63 -3.83
CA THR A 47 6.11 8.46 -5.02
C THR A 47 4.76 8.67 -5.70
N ASP A 48 4.51 9.89 -6.16
CA ASP A 48 3.32 10.23 -6.93
C ASP A 48 3.30 9.54 -8.31
N GLN A 49 4.46 9.09 -8.80
CA GLN A 49 4.60 8.45 -10.10
C GLN A 49 5.40 7.14 -10.00
N CYS A 50 4.93 6.09 -10.68
CA CYS A 50 5.66 4.85 -10.85
C CYS A 50 6.28 4.81 -12.26
N ASN A 51 7.45 5.41 -12.42
CA ASN A 51 8.19 5.44 -13.69
C ASN A 51 9.66 5.02 -13.52
N ALA A 52 10.37 4.83 -14.64
CA ALA A 52 11.76 4.37 -14.64
C ALA A 52 12.71 5.29 -13.85
N GLN A 53 12.46 6.60 -13.86
CA GLN A 53 13.27 7.57 -13.13
C GLN A 53 13.10 7.43 -11.62
N THR A 54 11.86 7.29 -11.16
CA THR A 54 11.55 7.07 -9.74
C THR A 54 12.07 5.72 -9.25
N PHE A 55 12.06 4.69 -10.11
CA PHE A 55 12.65 3.40 -9.81
C PHE A 55 14.18 3.46 -9.71
N LEU A 56 14.84 4.19 -10.62
CA LEU A 56 16.29 4.39 -10.55
C LEU A 56 16.70 5.14 -9.27
N ALA A 57 15.93 6.15 -8.86
CA ALA A 57 16.15 6.87 -7.61
C ALA A 57 16.04 5.94 -6.39
N PHE A 58 15.03 5.06 -6.38
CA PHE A 58 14.89 4.02 -5.36
C PHE A 58 16.12 3.09 -5.31
N LEU A 59 16.59 2.60 -6.45
CA LEU A 59 17.77 1.73 -6.51
C LEU A 59 19.05 2.42 -6.02
N ARG A 60 19.25 3.69 -6.38
CA ARG A 60 20.40 4.47 -5.88
C ARG A 60 20.35 4.61 -4.37
N HIS A 61 19.16 4.83 -3.79
CA HIS A 61 19.02 4.89 -2.34
C HIS A 61 19.40 3.56 -1.68
N ILE A 62 18.94 2.44 -2.25
CA ILE A 62 19.33 1.10 -1.75
C ILE A 62 20.85 0.90 -1.84
N LEU A 63 21.47 1.25 -2.96
CA LEU A 63 22.92 1.08 -3.12
C LEU A 63 23.71 1.87 -2.09
N VAL A 64 23.35 3.13 -1.81
CA VAL A 64 23.99 3.93 -0.76
C VAL A 64 23.85 3.28 0.62
N GLN A 65 22.68 2.71 0.94
CA GLN A 65 22.44 2.00 2.20
C GLN A 65 23.24 0.68 2.31
N HIS A 66 23.70 0.13 1.19
CA HIS A 66 24.39 -1.16 1.12
C HIS A 66 25.89 -1.05 0.77
N ASP A 67 26.38 0.10 0.33
CA ASP A 67 27.80 0.34 -0.01
C ASP A 67 28.72 0.27 1.22
N GLU A 68 28.20 0.45 2.44
CA GLU A 68 28.97 0.23 3.67
C GLU A 68 29.19 -1.26 4.01
N LYS A 69 28.55 -2.18 3.27
CA LYS A 69 28.73 -3.62 3.42
C LYS A 69 29.50 -4.16 2.22
N HIS A 70 30.72 -3.66 2.04
CA HIS A 70 31.70 -4.30 1.18
C HIS A 70 31.81 -5.78 1.56
N ILE A 71 31.36 -6.64 0.65
CA ILE A 71 31.63 -8.07 0.68
C ILE A 71 33.15 -8.21 0.51
N SER A 72 33.85 -8.43 1.63
CA SER A 72 35.24 -8.87 1.66
C SER A 72 35.31 -10.39 1.51
#